data_AF-I5B5H4-F1
#
_entry.id   AF-I5B5H4-F1
#
_cell.length_a   1.000
_cell.length_b   1.000
_cell.length_c   1.000
_cell.angle_alpha   90.00
_cell.angle_beta   90.00
_cell.angle_gamma   90.00
#
_symmetry.space_group_name_H-M   'P 1'
#
loop_
_entity.id
_entity.type
_entity.pdbx_description
1 polymer ?
#
loop_
_entity_poly.entity_id
_entity_poly.type
_entity_poly.pdbx_seq_one_letter_code
_entity_poly.pdbx_strand_id
1 'polypeptide(L)' 'MTMEKERNERLQNWEKNKRRWYNTYLFTGIGINFLLYFIKPYGFDPSGSILWGSVFGLGIPLATMFGLSYLHQKLLGL' A
#
# COMPACT_ATOMS: atom_id res chain seq x y z
N MET A 1 -16.94 -18.12 22.58
CA MET A 1 -16.27 -18.40 21.29
C MET A 1 -14.78 -18.39 21.59
N THR A 2 -14.01 -19.43 21.24
CA THR A 2 -12.57 -19.47 21.56
C THR A 2 -11.82 -18.41 20.75
N MET A 3 -10.87 -17.70 21.38
CA MET A 3 -10.05 -16.64 20.76
C MET A 3 -9.43 -17.08 19.41
N GLU A 4 -9.09 -18.36 19.30
CA GLU A 4 -8.56 -18.98 18.10
C GLU A 4 -9.56 -19.02 16.93
N LYS A 5 -10.85 -19.24 17.23
CA LYS A 5 -11.92 -19.27 16.22
C LYS A 5 -12.11 -17.87 15.62
N GLU A 6 -12.12 -16.84 16.45
CA GLU A 6 -12.24 -15.45 15.99
C GLU A 6 -11.05 -15.02 15.13
N ARG A 7 -9.83 -15.40 15.51
CA ARG A 7 -8.63 -15.13 14.69
C ARG A 7 -8.72 -15.83 13.33
N ASN A 8 -9.14 -17.10 13.30
CA ASN A 8 -9.28 -17.86 12.06
C ASN A 8 -10.35 -17.27 11.13
N GLU A 9 -11.46 -16.76 11.68
CA GLU A 9 -12.49 -16.08 10.91
C GLU A 9 -11.97 -14.77 10.28
N ARG A 10 -11.20 -13.97 11.04
CA ARG A 10 -10.53 -12.76 10.52
C ARG A 10 -9.53 -13.08 9.43
N LEU A 11 -8.74 -14.15 9.58
CA LEU A 11 -7.76 -14.58 8.58
C LEU A 11 -8.45 -15.03 7.29
N GLN A 12 -9.53 -15.80 7.39
CA GLN A 12 -10.31 -16.20 6.21
C GLN A 12 -10.93 -14.99 5.50
N ASN A 13 -11.45 -14.03 6.26
CA ASN A 13 -12.01 -12.81 5.68
C ASN A 13 -10.93 -11.94 5.02
N TRP A 14 -9.73 -11.87 5.63
CA TRP A 14 -8.57 -11.22 5.04
C TRP A 14 -8.19 -11.86 3.71
N GLU A 15 -7.97 -13.18 3.67
CA GLU A 15 -7.58 -13.89 2.46
C GLU A 15 -8.62 -13.75 1.34
N LYS A 16 -9.92 -13.80 1.66
CA LYS A 16 -11.01 -13.56 0.70
C LYS A 16 -10.94 -12.16 0.07
N ASN A 17 -10.55 -11.14 0.82
CA ASN A 17 -10.52 -9.75 0.38
C ASN A 17 -9.11 -9.24 0.03
N LYS A 18 -8.09 -10.08 0.12
CA LYS A 18 -6.66 -9.71 0.01
C LYS A 18 -6.37 -8.94 -1.27
N ARG A 19 -6.83 -9.45 -2.40
CA ARG A 19 -6.66 -8.79 -3.71
C ARG A 19 -7.27 -7.37 -3.72
N ARG A 20 -8.46 -7.21 -3.15
CA ARG A 20 -9.13 -5.90 -3.07
C ARG A 20 -8.31 -4.94 -2.22
N TRP A 21 -7.84 -5.37 -1.05
CA TRP A 21 -7.03 -4.54 -0.15
C TRP A 21 -5.70 -4.14 -0.78
N TYR A 22 -4.99 -5.08 -1.41
CA TYR A 22 -3.72 -4.81 -2.10
C TYR A 22 -3.92 -3.78 -3.21
N ASN A 23 -4.96 -3.93 -4.03
CA ASN A 23 -5.29 -2.94 -5.05
C ASN A 23 -5.60 -1.57 -4.44
N THR A 24 -6.39 -1.51 -3.37
CA THR A 24 -6.67 -0.25 -2.66
C THR A 24 -5.37 0.43 -2.24
N TYR A 25 -4.45 -0.28 -1.59
CA TYR A 25 -3.18 0.29 -1.13
C TYR A 25 -2.25 0.68 -2.26
N LEU A 26 -2.22 -0.11 -3.35
CA LEU A 26 -1.47 0.23 -4.55
C LEU A 26 -1.96 1.55 -5.14
N PHE A 27 -3.28 1.70 -5.33
CA PHE A 27 -3.87 2.94 -5.85
C PHE A 27 -3.70 4.12 -4.89
N THR A 28 -3.75 3.89 -3.57
CA THR A 28 -3.39 4.91 -2.58
C THR A 28 -1.94 5.36 -2.78
N GLY A 29 -1.00 4.43 -2.96
CA GLY A 29 0.39 4.76 -3.22
C GLY A 29 0.62 5.47 -4.56
N ILE A 30 -0.15 5.15 -5.60
CA ILE A 30 -0.17 5.90 -6.85
C ILE A 30 -0.64 7.34 -6.60
N GLY A 31 -1.72 7.53 -5.82
CA GLY A 31 -2.20 8.85 -5.44
C GLY A 31 -1.16 9.66 -4.67
N ILE A 32 -0.48 9.04 -3.70
CA ILE A 32 0.63 9.66 -2.95
C ILE A 32 1.76 10.05 -3.91
N ASN A 33 2.14 9.17 -4.85
CA ASN A 33 3.17 9.47 -5.84
C ASN A 33 2.80 10.68 -6.71
N PHE A 34 1.54 10.80 -7.14
CA PHE A 34 1.06 11.99 -7.84
C PHE A 34 1.09 13.24 -6.97
N LEU A 35 0.66 13.16 -5.71
CA LEU A 35 0.73 14.29 -4.79
C LEU A 35 2.18 14.78 -4.62
N LEU A 36 3.12 13.86 -4.42
CA LEU A 36 4.55 14.18 -4.33
C LEU A 36 5.09 14.84 -5.59
N TYR A 37 4.60 14.45 -6.77
CA TYR A 37 4.97 15.09 -8.03
C TYR A 37 4.45 16.54 -8.13
N PHE A 38 3.20 16.79 -7.71
CA PHE A 38 2.53 18.08 -7.89
C PHE A 38 2.79 19.12 -6.79
N ILE A 39 3.25 18.73 -5.60
CA ILE A 39 3.52 19.66 -4.49
C ILE A 39 4.81 20.46 -4.77
N LYS A 40 4.81 21.46 -5.64
CA LYS A 40 6.00 22.33 -5.84
C LYS A 40 6.06 23.43 -4.76
N PRO A 41 7.25 23.81 -4.24
CA PRO A 41 8.59 23.37 -4.61
C PRO A 41 9.13 22.13 -3.85
N TYR A 42 8.40 21.63 -2.84
CA TYR A 42 8.86 20.54 -1.96
C TYR A 42 8.71 19.13 -2.57
N GLY A 43 8.18 19.07 -3.78
CA GLY A 43 7.76 17.88 -4.47
C GLY A 43 8.92 17.24 -5.21
N PHE A 44 8.87 15.92 -5.26
CA PHE A 44 9.90 15.13 -5.88
C PHE A 44 9.60 14.99 -7.38
N ASP A 45 10.49 15.54 -8.21
CA ASP A 45 10.35 15.52 -9.67
C ASP A 45 11.45 14.68 -10.31
N PRO A 46 11.20 13.37 -10.49
CA PRO A 46 12.17 12.48 -11.11
C PRO A 46 12.23 12.61 -12.63
N SER A 47 11.52 13.55 -13.26
CA SER A 47 11.47 13.68 -14.74
C SER A 47 12.83 13.94 -15.38
N GLY A 48 13.83 14.38 -14.61
CA GLY A 48 15.22 14.50 -15.07
C GLY A 48 15.89 13.16 -15.43
N SER A 49 15.30 12.02 -15.08
CA SER A 49 15.78 10.69 -15.47
C SER A 49 14.66 9.67 -15.51
N ILE A 50 14.52 8.99 -16.66
CA ILE A 50 13.54 7.90 -16.85
C ILE A 50 13.73 6.77 -15.83
N LEU A 51 14.98 6.46 -15.46
CA LEU A 51 15.28 5.42 -14.46
C LEU A 51 14.78 5.83 -13.08
N TRP A 52 15.03 7.07 -12.66
CA TRP A 52 14.50 7.55 -11.38
C TRP A 52 12.98 7.67 -11.43
N GLY A 53 12.40 8.09 -12.56
CA GLY A 53 10.95 8.13 -12.76
C GLY A 53 10.28 6.77 -12.58
N SER A 54 10.86 5.71 -13.13
CA SER A 54 10.32 4.35 -12.99
C SER A 54 10.55 3.77 -11.59
N VAL A 55 11.72 4.00 -10.99
CA VAL A 55 12.04 3.53 -9.63
C VAL A 55 11.07 4.15 -8.62
N PHE A 56 10.83 5.45 -8.66
CA PHE A 56 9.91 6.10 -7.72
C PHE A 56 8.44 5.85 -8.10
N GLY A 57 8.13 5.85 -9.40
CA GLY A 57 6.78 5.59 -9.91
C GLY A 57 6.24 4.19 -9.59
N LEU A 58 7.11 3.19 -9.42
CA LEU A 58 6.72 1.85 -8.96
C LEU A 58 7.04 1.63 -7.48
N GLY A 59 8.17 2.17 -7.00
CA GLY A 59 8.64 2.00 -5.64
C GLY A 59 7.69 2.57 -4.60
N ILE A 60 7.16 3.77 -4.81
CA ILE A 60 6.22 4.40 -3.86
C ILE A 60 4.90 3.61 -3.78
N PRO A 61 4.25 3.24 -4.91
CA PRO A 61 3.07 2.37 -4.86
C PRO A 61 3.30 1.02 -4.19
N LEU A 62 4.40 0.34 -4.50
CA LEU A 62 4.70 -0.97 -3.92
C LEU A 62 5.02 -0.86 -2.43
N ALA A 63 5.86 0.10 -2.03
CA ALA A 63 6.17 0.34 -0.62
C ALA A 63 4.91 0.66 0.19
N THR A 64 4.01 1.47 -0.36
CA THR A 64 2.71 1.78 0.24
C THR A 64 1.83 0.54 0.35
N MET A 65 1.77 -0.27 -0.72
CA MET A 65 1.01 -1.51 -0.73
C MET A 65 1.44 -2.47 0.38
N PHE A 66 2.74 -2.75 0.47
CA PHE A 66 3.27 -3.65 1.49
C PHE A 66 3.17 -3.06 2.90
N GLY A 67 3.50 -1.78 3.07
CA GLY A 67 3.44 -1.10 4.37
C GLY A 67 2.02 -1.06 4.94
N LEU A 68 1.04 -0.65 4.14
CA LEU A 68 -0.36 -0.61 4.57
C LEU A 68 -0.95 -2.01 4.75
N SER A 69 -0.58 -2.98 3.92
CA SER A 69 -1.00 -4.37 4.10
C SER A 69 -0.49 -4.93 5.43
N TYR A 70 0.78 -4.70 5.77
CA TYR A 70 1.35 -5.14 7.04
C TYR A 70 0.67 -4.47 8.24
N LEU A 71 0.48 -3.14 8.18
CA LEU A 71 -0.23 -2.41 9.23
C LEU A 71 -1.67 -2.89 9.41
N HIS A 72 -2.40 -3.14 8.32
CA HIS A 72 -3.78 -3.62 8.41
C HIS A 72 -3.85 -5.04 9.00
N GLN A 73 -2.98 -5.96 8.59
CA GLN A 73 -2.91 -7.30 9.20
C GLN A 73 -2.65 -7.21 10.71
N LYS A 74 -1.67 -6.37 11.11
CA LYS A 74 -1.34 -6.16 12.52
C LYS A 74 -2.51 -5.57 13.32
N LEU A 75 -3.28 -4.64 12.73
CA LEU A 75 -4.50 -4.08 13.34
C LEU A 75 -5.62 -5.11 13.50
N LEU A 76 -5.73 -6.08 12.59
CA LEU A 76 -6.69 -7.18 12.68
C LEU A 76 -6.28 -8.24 13.72
N GLY A 77 -5.03 -8.19 14.20
CA GLY A 77 -4.43 -9.20 15.08
C GLY A 77 -4.08 -10.49 14.35
N LEU A 78 -3.72 -10.38 13.07
CA LEU A 78 -3.26 -11.47 12.21
C LEU A 78 -1.74 -11.60 12.20
#